data_AF-A0A7C6HGG7-F1
#
_entry.id   AF-A0A7C6HGG7-F1
#
_cell.length_a   1.000
_cell.length_b   1.000
_cell.length_c   1.000
_cell.angle_alpha   90.00
_cell.angle_beta   90.00
_cell.angle_gamma   90.00
#
_symmetry.space_group_name_H-M   'P 1'
#
loop_
_entity.id
_entity.type
_entity.pdbx_description
1 polymer ?
#
loop_
_entity_poly.entity_id
_entity_poly.type
_entity_poly.pdbx_seq_one_letter_code
_entity_poly.pdbx_strand_id
1 'polypeptide(L)'
;MKNTLVKCLNLLIVIMLLSTSGCKNKDEVENSPTPYITPLKTAEPTSSPTPVPREIYDGPDFGKKAEIEVDGHQMDPTERPKELMVDEDPDTRWAFKLFPTDVIFDFGAPFVLSKIIFTWLNLEREYYYEVYASVDNKNWELVVDRSQDSEPYTTVDDLKGVYARYLCITLIDNSDQNGWAAINEVDIEGFRFGDSDYDVDLENKRIKVSEPCDVDTFIKNCKLGGLYEASVLTDEDKIKDGDVLVVKCGDVNFEYVIVVN
;
A
#
# COMPACT_ATOMS: atom_id res chain seq x y z
N MET A 1 -0.91 -5.28 44.75
CA MET A 1 0.13 -5.31 45.81
C MET A 1 0.40 -6.75 46.22
N LYS A 2 1.69 -7.11 46.27
CA LYS A 2 2.33 -8.36 46.77
C LYS A 2 2.48 -9.55 45.81
N ASN A 3 3.68 -9.57 45.21
CA ASN A 3 4.52 -10.72 44.85
C ASN A 3 4.43 -11.89 45.85
N THR A 4 4.67 -13.12 45.39
CA THR A 4 5.64 -14.00 46.07
C THR A 4 6.35 -14.93 45.07
N LEU A 5 7.68 -14.80 45.09
CA LEU A 5 8.72 -15.60 44.47
C LEU A 5 8.96 -16.86 45.33
N VAL A 6 9.15 -18.05 44.76
CA VAL A 6 9.74 -19.19 45.49
C VAL A 6 11.00 -19.66 44.76
N LYS A 7 12.08 -19.70 45.53
CA LYS A 7 13.45 -20.05 45.14
C LYS A 7 13.86 -21.36 45.81
N CYS A 8 14.69 -22.12 45.08
CA CYS A 8 15.78 -22.99 45.54
C CYS A 8 15.46 -24.36 46.18
N LEU A 9 16.03 -25.42 45.59
CA LEU A 9 16.90 -26.32 46.34
C LEU A 9 17.95 -27.01 45.45
N ASN A 10 19.22 -26.85 45.82
CA ASN A 10 20.39 -27.57 45.32
C ASN A 10 20.42 -29.00 45.87
N LEU A 11 20.92 -29.97 45.10
CA LEU A 11 21.61 -31.12 45.68
C LEU A 11 22.81 -31.53 44.81
N LEU A 12 23.96 -31.58 45.46
CA LEU A 12 25.28 -31.90 44.93
C LEU A 12 25.63 -33.32 45.39
N ILE A 13 26.01 -34.23 44.48
CA ILE A 13 26.78 -35.43 44.84
C ILE A 13 27.86 -35.67 43.77
N VAL A 14 29.11 -35.64 44.23
CA VAL A 14 30.34 -35.98 43.50
C VAL A 14 30.77 -37.37 43.95
N ILE A 15 31.04 -38.29 43.03
CA ILE A 15 31.94 -39.44 43.26
C ILE A 15 32.76 -39.69 41.99
N MET A 16 34.08 -39.47 42.09
CA MET A 16 35.09 -39.96 41.16
C MET A 16 35.36 -41.44 41.40
N LEU A 17 35.56 -42.21 40.32
CA LEU A 17 36.30 -43.47 40.33
C LEU A 17 37.12 -43.58 39.03
N LEU A 18 38.44 -43.56 39.20
CA LEU A 18 39.44 -43.91 38.19
C LEU A 18 39.65 -45.42 38.19
N SER A 19 39.69 -46.05 37.01
CA SER A 19 40.42 -47.30 36.81
C SER A 19 40.96 -47.39 35.38
N THR A 20 42.12 -48.03 35.26
CA THR A 20 43.07 -47.97 34.16
C THR A 20 42.92 -49.10 33.13
N SER A 21 43.40 -48.80 31.91
CA SER A 21 44.06 -49.70 30.94
C SER A 21 43.23 -50.70 30.11
N GLY A 22 43.36 -50.55 28.78
CA GLY A 22 43.05 -51.58 27.80
C GLY A 22 43.15 -51.07 26.35
N CYS A 23 44.34 -51.11 25.75
CA CYS A 23 44.53 -50.92 24.30
C CYS A 23 44.01 -52.14 23.52
N LYS A 24 43.23 -51.91 22.44
CA LYS A 24 43.36 -52.54 21.11
C LYS A 24 42.34 -51.95 20.11
N ASN A 25 42.87 -51.35 19.04
CA ASN A 25 42.47 -51.31 17.61
C ASN A 25 40.99 -51.49 17.24
N LYS A 26 40.42 -50.85 16.22
CA LYS A 26 40.79 -49.90 15.15
C LYS A 26 39.45 -49.68 14.46
N ASP A 27 39.06 -48.45 14.15
CA ASP A 27 38.26 -48.11 12.97
C ASP A 27 38.53 -46.64 12.66
N GLU A 28 39.13 -46.39 11.50
CA GLU A 28 39.38 -45.06 10.96
C GLU A 28 38.04 -44.44 10.59
N VAL A 29 37.60 -43.43 11.34
CA VAL A 29 36.58 -42.50 10.86
C VAL A 29 37.29 -41.47 10.01
N GLU A 30 37.06 -41.55 8.71
CA GLU A 30 37.50 -40.61 7.69
C GLU A 30 36.95 -39.21 8.02
N ASN A 31 37.81 -38.31 8.51
CA ASN A 31 37.49 -36.91 8.71
C ASN A 31 37.33 -36.24 7.33
N SER A 32 36.10 -36.17 6.83
CA SER A 32 35.74 -35.28 5.73
C SER A 32 35.90 -33.82 6.18
N PRO A 33 36.66 -32.97 5.47
CA PRO A 33 36.80 -31.58 5.83
C PRO A 33 35.44 -30.87 5.66
N THR A 34 34.98 -30.26 6.74
CA THR A 34 33.83 -29.34 6.73
C THR A 34 34.10 -28.24 5.70
N PRO A 35 33.17 -27.96 4.76
CA PRO A 35 33.35 -26.81 3.88
C PRO A 35 33.31 -25.55 4.75
N TYR A 36 34.41 -24.80 4.75
CA TYR A 36 34.43 -23.44 5.28
C TYR A 36 33.40 -22.62 4.50
N ILE A 37 32.27 -22.31 5.14
CA ILE A 37 31.36 -21.27 4.64
C ILE A 37 32.11 -19.96 4.80
N THR A 38 32.63 -19.43 3.68
CA THR A 38 33.07 -18.03 3.62
C THR A 38 31.87 -17.16 3.99
N PRO A 39 31.96 -16.27 4.99
CA PRO A 39 30.87 -15.37 5.31
C PRO A 39 30.56 -14.55 4.05
N LEU A 40 29.28 -14.58 3.64
CA LEU A 40 28.79 -13.76 2.53
C LEU A 40 29.10 -12.31 2.89
N LYS A 41 29.91 -11.65 2.04
CA LYS A 41 30.21 -10.23 2.18
C LYS A 41 28.88 -9.48 2.23
N THR A 42 28.58 -8.86 3.36
CA THR A 42 27.44 -7.95 3.51
C THR A 42 27.49 -6.97 2.34
N ALA A 43 26.48 -7.03 1.46
CA ALA A 43 26.32 -6.03 0.42
C ALA A 43 26.18 -4.67 1.12
N GLU A 44 26.98 -3.68 0.72
CA GLU A 44 26.72 -2.30 1.11
C GLU A 44 25.28 -1.95 0.72
N PRO A 45 24.55 -1.15 1.51
CA PRO A 45 23.25 -0.66 1.11
C PRO A 45 23.43 0.10 -0.20
N THR A 46 22.96 -0.50 -1.30
CA THR A 46 22.92 0.15 -2.60
C THR A 46 22.07 1.40 -2.40
N SER A 47 22.65 2.58 -2.57
CA SER A 47 21.90 3.83 -2.59
C SER A 47 20.75 3.67 -3.59
N SER A 48 19.51 3.74 -3.10
CA SER A 48 18.33 3.70 -3.95
C SER A 48 18.49 4.77 -5.04
N PRO A 49 18.33 4.43 -6.34
CA PRO A 49 18.47 5.41 -7.40
C PRO A 49 17.53 6.58 -7.13
N THR A 50 18.03 7.80 -7.30
CA THR A 50 17.17 8.99 -7.31
C THR A 50 16.07 8.74 -8.34
N PRO A 51 14.77 8.76 -7.97
CA PRO A 51 13.70 8.43 -8.90
C PRO A 51 13.77 9.37 -10.09
N VAL A 52 13.80 8.79 -11.29
CA VAL A 52 13.71 9.56 -12.54
C VAL A 52 12.39 10.33 -12.49
N PRO A 53 12.36 11.64 -12.81
CA PRO A 53 11.11 12.38 -12.89
C PRO A 53 10.15 11.65 -13.86
N ARG A 54 9.02 11.17 -13.33
CA ARG A 54 7.99 10.52 -14.13
C ARG A 54 6.98 11.55 -14.62
N GLU A 55 6.47 11.31 -15.83
CA GLU A 55 5.31 12.03 -16.33
C GLU A 55 4.11 11.68 -15.44
N ILE A 56 3.38 12.69 -14.99
CA ILE A 56 2.20 12.52 -14.15
C ILE A 56 1.01 12.29 -15.07
N TYR A 57 0.27 11.20 -14.85
CA TYR A 57 -0.99 10.96 -15.55
C TYR A 57 -2.15 11.51 -14.72
N ASP A 58 -2.81 12.54 -15.26
CA ASP A 58 -3.92 13.23 -14.61
C ASP A 58 -5.30 12.77 -15.12
N GLY A 59 -5.38 11.68 -15.88
CA GLY A 59 -6.66 11.12 -16.34
C GLY A 59 -7.38 10.29 -15.26
N PRO A 60 -8.63 9.88 -15.51
CA PRO A 60 -9.43 9.12 -14.55
C PRO A 60 -8.77 7.78 -14.14
N ASP A 61 -7.97 7.17 -15.02
CA ASP A 61 -7.31 5.88 -14.79
C ASP A 61 -5.93 5.99 -14.11
N PHE A 62 -5.66 7.04 -13.33
CA PHE A 62 -4.33 7.25 -12.73
C PHE A 62 -3.85 6.07 -11.88
N GLY A 63 -4.75 5.37 -11.18
CA GLY A 63 -4.43 4.13 -10.45
C GLY A 63 -3.88 3.03 -11.37
N LYS A 64 -4.47 2.86 -12.55
CA LYS A 64 -4.01 1.89 -13.57
C LYS A 64 -2.72 2.32 -14.28
N LYS A 65 -2.37 3.61 -14.19
CA LYS A 65 -1.11 4.17 -14.70
C LYS A 65 -0.03 4.32 -13.63
N ALA A 66 -0.33 3.94 -12.39
CA ALA A 66 0.64 3.95 -11.31
C ALA A 66 1.80 3.01 -11.63
N GLU A 67 2.98 3.34 -11.11
CA GLU A 67 4.00 2.30 -11.01
C GLU A 67 3.64 1.39 -9.85
N ILE A 68 3.69 0.10 -10.12
CA ILE A 68 3.43 -0.92 -9.11
C ILE A 68 4.76 -1.56 -8.70
N GLU A 69 5.04 -1.62 -7.41
CA GLU A 69 6.15 -2.36 -6.82
C GLU A 69 5.61 -3.58 -6.08
N VAL A 70 6.21 -4.74 -6.35
CA VAL A 70 5.93 -6.03 -5.70
C VAL A 70 7.23 -6.79 -5.50
N ASP A 71 7.30 -7.65 -4.49
CA ASP A 71 8.48 -8.49 -4.22
C ASP A 71 8.73 -9.55 -5.31
N GLY A 72 7.67 -9.97 -6.00
CA GLY A 72 7.77 -10.94 -7.09
C GLY A 72 6.43 -11.38 -7.64
N HIS A 73 6.47 -12.39 -8.49
CA HIS A 73 5.29 -12.99 -9.10
C HIS A 73 5.53 -14.46 -9.47
N GLN A 74 4.44 -15.18 -9.75
CA GLN A 74 4.48 -16.53 -10.28
C GLN A 74 5.09 -16.52 -11.69
N MET A 75 6.10 -17.36 -11.93
CA MET A 75 6.69 -17.58 -13.27
C MET A 75 6.11 -18.81 -13.97
N ASP A 76 5.96 -19.92 -13.23
CA ASP A 76 5.53 -21.22 -13.76
C ASP A 76 4.26 -21.74 -13.05
N PRO A 77 3.38 -22.50 -13.73
CA PRO A 77 3.42 -22.85 -15.15
C PRO A 77 2.93 -21.73 -16.09
N THR A 78 2.46 -20.62 -15.52
CA THR A 78 1.98 -19.45 -16.25
C THR A 78 2.39 -18.22 -15.47
N GLU A 79 2.96 -17.25 -16.18
CA GLU A 79 3.39 -16.00 -15.57
C GLU A 79 2.18 -15.20 -15.08
N ARG A 80 2.28 -14.61 -13.88
CA ARG A 80 1.21 -13.80 -13.26
C ARG A 80 1.76 -12.45 -12.77
N PRO A 81 2.29 -11.61 -13.68
CA PRO A 81 3.02 -10.42 -13.30
C PRO A 81 2.09 -9.30 -12.80
N LYS A 82 2.68 -8.24 -12.24
CA LYS A 82 1.96 -7.16 -11.56
C LYS A 82 1.02 -6.36 -12.48
N GLU A 83 1.30 -6.34 -13.78
CA GLU A 83 0.51 -5.64 -14.79
C GLU A 83 -0.91 -6.21 -14.90
N LEU A 84 -1.10 -7.48 -14.52
CA LEU A 84 -2.40 -8.15 -14.46
C LEU A 84 -3.26 -7.73 -13.25
N MET A 85 -2.88 -6.69 -12.49
CA MET A 85 -3.77 -6.08 -11.48
C MET A 85 -4.52 -4.87 -12.03
N VAL A 86 -4.15 -4.40 -13.23
CA VAL A 86 -4.62 -3.15 -13.82
C VAL A 86 -4.84 -3.31 -15.32
N ASP A 87 -5.10 -4.54 -15.78
CA ASP A 87 -5.26 -4.88 -17.20
C ASP A 87 -6.71 -4.87 -17.66
N GLU A 88 -7.63 -4.58 -16.74
CA GLU A 88 -9.08 -4.53 -16.96
C GLU A 88 -9.70 -5.90 -17.31
N ASP A 89 -8.97 -7.01 -17.07
CA ASP A 89 -9.45 -8.36 -17.25
C ASP A 89 -9.61 -9.08 -15.90
N PRO A 90 -10.85 -9.17 -15.36
CA PRO A 90 -11.09 -9.78 -14.05
C PRO A 90 -10.82 -11.29 -14.02
N ASP A 91 -10.52 -11.93 -15.15
CA ASP A 91 -10.15 -13.35 -15.23
C ASP A 91 -8.62 -13.58 -15.18
N THR A 92 -7.81 -12.52 -15.31
CA THR A 92 -6.36 -12.57 -15.07
C THR A 92 -6.04 -12.20 -13.61
N ARG A 93 -4.77 -12.31 -13.22
CA ARG A 93 -4.33 -11.94 -11.86
C ARG A 93 -2.84 -11.80 -11.75
N TRP A 94 -2.39 -10.89 -10.90
CA TRP A 94 -1.08 -11.03 -10.26
C TRP A 94 -1.14 -12.15 -9.20
N ALA A 95 -0.05 -12.91 -9.03
CA ALA A 95 0.04 -13.89 -7.96
C ALA A 95 1.47 -14.06 -7.46
N PHE A 96 1.64 -14.23 -6.15
CA PHE A 96 2.94 -14.46 -5.54
C PHE A 96 2.83 -15.42 -4.34
N LYS A 97 3.82 -16.31 -4.18
CA LYS A 97 3.79 -17.33 -3.12
C LYS A 97 4.53 -16.88 -1.87
N LEU A 98 4.03 -15.82 -1.25
CA LEU A 98 4.52 -15.32 0.03
C LEU A 98 3.41 -14.56 0.74
N PHE A 99 3.31 -14.78 2.05
CA PHE A 99 2.55 -13.94 2.97
C PHE A 99 3.41 -13.68 4.23
N PRO A 100 3.30 -12.50 4.86
CA PRO A 100 2.69 -11.31 4.26
C PRO A 100 3.51 -10.83 3.04
N THR A 101 2.88 -10.07 2.15
CA THR A 101 3.55 -9.44 1.01
C THR A 101 2.92 -8.08 0.72
N ASP A 102 3.73 -7.15 0.24
CA ASP A 102 3.29 -5.79 -0.07
C ASP A 102 3.12 -5.59 -1.58
N VAL A 103 2.12 -4.78 -1.93
CA VAL A 103 1.92 -4.20 -3.26
C VAL A 103 1.86 -2.69 -3.11
N ILE A 104 2.82 -1.97 -3.68
CA ILE A 104 2.90 -0.50 -3.56
C ILE A 104 2.55 0.15 -4.89
N PHE A 105 1.53 1.00 -4.89
CA PHE A 105 1.18 1.87 -6.00
C PHE A 105 1.82 3.24 -5.78
N ASP A 106 2.63 3.74 -6.74
CA ASP A 106 3.09 5.13 -6.81
C ASP A 106 2.37 5.86 -7.96
N PHE A 107 1.48 6.78 -7.62
CA PHE A 107 0.70 7.57 -8.58
C PHE A 107 1.51 8.67 -9.29
N GLY A 108 2.78 8.86 -8.91
CA GLY A 108 3.67 9.92 -9.43
C GLY A 108 3.41 11.30 -8.82
N ALA A 109 2.21 11.56 -8.32
CA ALA A 109 1.79 12.77 -7.62
C ALA A 109 0.78 12.43 -6.51
N PRO A 110 0.56 13.31 -5.52
CA PRO A 110 -0.46 13.08 -4.51
C PRO A 110 -1.88 13.38 -5.03
N PHE A 111 -2.83 12.53 -4.64
CA PHE A 111 -4.26 12.61 -4.95
C PHE A 111 -5.07 12.62 -3.66
N VAL A 112 -6.29 13.18 -3.73
CA VAL A 112 -7.36 12.96 -2.77
C VAL A 112 -8.10 11.70 -3.23
N LEU A 113 -7.94 10.62 -2.47
CA LEU A 113 -8.44 9.29 -2.81
C LEU A 113 -9.84 9.07 -2.22
N SER A 114 -10.77 8.59 -3.05
CA SER A 114 -12.14 8.29 -2.61
C SER A 114 -12.31 6.83 -2.27
N LYS A 115 -11.87 5.92 -3.15
CA LYS A 115 -12.10 4.49 -3.01
C LYS A 115 -10.92 3.67 -3.52
N ILE A 116 -10.78 2.49 -2.94
CA ILE A 116 -10.04 1.38 -3.53
C ILE A 116 -10.99 0.20 -3.71
N ILE A 117 -10.92 -0.42 -4.87
CA ILE A 117 -11.78 -1.53 -5.27
C ILE A 117 -10.87 -2.68 -5.68
N PHE A 118 -11.10 -3.84 -5.10
CA PHE A 118 -10.39 -5.05 -5.49
C PHE A 118 -11.35 -6.03 -6.13
N THR A 119 -10.88 -6.68 -7.20
CA THR A 119 -11.40 -7.97 -7.64
C THR A 119 -10.42 -9.05 -7.22
N TRP A 120 -10.86 -9.95 -6.35
CA TRP A 120 -10.09 -11.06 -5.83
C TRP A 120 -10.26 -12.33 -6.66
N LEU A 121 -9.31 -13.25 -6.48
CA LEU A 121 -9.36 -14.55 -7.13
C LEU A 121 -10.54 -15.39 -6.63
N ASN A 122 -11.43 -15.75 -7.57
CA ASN A 122 -12.61 -16.61 -7.38
C ASN A 122 -13.67 -16.05 -6.43
N LEU A 123 -14.89 -16.59 -6.54
CA LEU A 123 -16.06 -16.12 -5.79
C LEU A 123 -16.08 -16.49 -4.29
N GLU A 124 -15.21 -17.39 -3.85
CA GLU A 124 -15.27 -17.99 -2.49
C GLU A 124 -14.06 -17.66 -1.63
N ARG A 125 -12.94 -17.22 -2.22
CA ARG A 125 -11.72 -16.95 -1.45
C ARG A 125 -11.79 -15.55 -0.87
N GLU A 126 -11.49 -15.47 0.41
CA GLU A 126 -11.34 -14.21 1.14
C GLU A 126 -9.85 -13.90 1.28
N TYR A 127 -9.51 -12.61 1.17
CA TYR A 127 -8.16 -12.11 1.42
C TYR A 127 -8.20 -11.16 2.62
N TYR A 128 -7.23 -11.32 3.51
CA TYR A 128 -7.05 -10.45 4.66
C TYR A 128 -5.92 -9.48 4.35
N TYR A 129 -6.17 -8.18 4.48
CA TYR A 129 -5.20 -7.17 4.10
C TYR A 129 -5.40 -5.88 4.89
N GLU A 130 -4.37 -5.05 4.83
CA GLU A 130 -4.37 -3.68 5.31
C GLU A 130 -3.94 -2.77 4.16
N VAL A 131 -4.52 -1.57 4.10
CA VAL A 131 -4.10 -0.53 3.15
C VAL A 131 -3.51 0.62 3.94
N TYR A 132 -2.29 0.99 3.57
CA TYR A 132 -1.56 2.11 4.13
C TYR A 132 -1.39 3.20 3.08
N ALA A 133 -1.48 4.44 3.50
CA ALA A 133 -1.32 5.61 2.65
C ALA A 133 -0.08 6.41 3.03
N SER A 134 0.63 6.96 2.04
CA SER A 134 1.79 7.83 2.26
C SER A 134 1.89 8.91 1.19
N VAL A 135 2.39 10.08 1.58
CA VAL A 135 2.79 11.16 0.66
C VAL A 135 4.26 11.09 0.28
N ASP A 136 5.10 10.41 1.07
CA ASP A 136 6.56 10.49 0.98
C ASP A 136 7.29 9.14 0.91
N ASN A 137 6.54 8.04 0.86
CA ASN A 137 7.03 6.65 0.87
C ASN A 137 7.86 6.30 2.13
N LYS A 138 7.66 7.03 3.24
CA LYS A 138 8.40 6.84 4.51
C LYS A 138 7.48 6.79 5.71
N ASN A 139 6.53 7.72 5.78
CA ASN A 139 5.53 7.78 6.83
C ASN A 139 4.24 7.21 6.28
N TRP A 140 3.73 6.17 6.93
CA TRP A 140 2.57 5.41 6.50
C TRP A 140 1.46 5.49 7.54
N GLU A 141 0.25 5.75 7.07
CA GLU A 141 -0.97 5.74 7.89
C GLU A 141 -1.86 4.58 7.45
N LEU A 142 -2.36 3.79 8.39
CA LEU A 142 -3.36 2.75 8.12
C LEU A 142 -4.70 3.40 7.79
N VAL A 143 -5.21 3.17 6.58
CA VAL A 143 -6.46 3.77 6.09
C VAL A 143 -7.59 2.76 5.89
N VAL A 144 -7.25 1.48 5.71
CA VAL A 144 -8.20 0.36 5.66
C VAL A 144 -7.60 -0.81 6.43
N ASP A 145 -8.40 -1.45 7.28
CA ASP A 145 -8.03 -2.68 8.00
C ASP A 145 -9.09 -3.74 7.73
N ARG A 146 -8.74 -4.73 6.90
CA ARG A 146 -9.53 -5.94 6.63
C ARG A 146 -8.82 -7.18 7.14
N SER A 147 -7.98 -7.04 8.17
CA SER A 147 -7.24 -8.17 8.75
C SER A 147 -8.16 -9.23 9.36
N GLN A 148 -9.41 -8.88 9.69
CA GLN A 148 -10.42 -9.75 10.30
C GLN A 148 -11.72 -9.84 9.49
N ASP A 149 -11.82 -9.17 8.35
CA ASP A 149 -13.04 -9.10 7.56
C ASP A 149 -13.17 -10.26 6.59
N SER A 150 -14.39 -10.74 6.37
CA SER A 150 -14.71 -11.85 5.47
C SER A 150 -15.66 -11.37 4.37
N GLU A 151 -15.10 -10.85 3.27
CA GLU A 151 -15.87 -10.53 2.06
C GLU A 151 -15.10 -11.08 0.84
N PRO A 152 -15.67 -12.07 0.11
CA PRO A 152 -15.00 -12.64 -1.04
C PRO A 152 -15.25 -11.81 -2.31
N TYR A 153 -14.45 -12.09 -3.35
CA TYR A 153 -14.58 -11.55 -4.70
C TYR A 153 -14.39 -10.04 -4.85
N THR A 154 -15.45 -9.22 -4.79
CA THR A 154 -15.30 -7.77 -4.98
C THR A 154 -15.42 -7.09 -3.63
N THR A 155 -14.38 -6.37 -3.25
CA THR A 155 -14.40 -5.53 -2.05
C THR A 155 -14.23 -4.07 -2.44
N VAL A 156 -15.02 -3.20 -1.82
CA VAL A 156 -14.95 -1.74 -2.00
C VAL A 156 -14.68 -1.11 -0.65
N ASP A 157 -13.60 -0.35 -0.56
CA ASP A 157 -13.21 0.35 0.66
C ASP A 157 -13.21 1.86 0.44
N ASP A 158 -13.85 2.57 1.36
CA ASP A 158 -13.89 4.04 1.38
C ASP A 158 -12.61 4.59 2.01
N LEU A 159 -11.85 5.34 1.22
CA LEU A 159 -10.61 6.00 1.62
C LEU A 159 -10.86 7.39 2.24
N LYS A 160 -12.12 7.84 2.32
CA LYS A 160 -12.56 9.02 3.09
C LYS A 160 -11.82 10.31 2.72
N GLY A 161 -11.31 10.43 1.50
CA GLY A 161 -10.56 11.60 1.06
C GLY A 161 -9.13 11.66 1.54
N VAL A 162 -8.51 10.51 1.85
CA VAL A 162 -7.09 10.43 2.19
C VAL A 162 -6.26 11.11 1.11
N TYR A 163 -5.34 11.97 1.54
CA TYR A 163 -4.39 12.64 0.64
C TYR A 163 -3.08 11.86 0.59
N ALA A 164 -2.80 11.20 -0.54
CA ALA A 164 -1.65 10.31 -0.67
C ALA A 164 -1.11 10.24 -2.10
N ARG A 165 0.19 9.98 -2.21
CA ARG A 165 0.87 9.63 -3.48
C ARG A 165 1.08 8.12 -3.60
N TYR A 166 1.18 7.44 -2.47
CA TYR A 166 1.45 6.03 -2.37
C TYR A 166 0.33 5.33 -1.62
N LEU A 167 -0.10 4.19 -2.13
CA LEU A 167 -0.81 3.18 -1.35
C LEU A 167 0.04 1.93 -1.25
N CYS A 168 0.15 1.36 -0.05
CA CYS A 168 0.76 0.05 0.19
C CYS A 168 -0.35 -0.89 0.66
N ILE A 169 -0.53 -1.98 -0.07
CA ILE A 169 -1.50 -3.02 0.25
C ILE A 169 -0.70 -4.18 0.82
N THR A 170 -0.80 -4.38 2.13
CA THR A 170 -0.16 -5.50 2.80
C THR A 170 -1.16 -6.64 2.83
N LEU A 171 -0.95 -7.65 1.98
CA LEU A 171 -1.75 -8.88 2.03
C LEU A 171 -1.19 -9.76 3.14
N ILE A 172 -2.04 -10.09 4.11
CA ILE A 172 -1.68 -10.80 5.34
C ILE A 172 -1.79 -12.31 5.14
N ASP A 173 -2.92 -12.78 4.61
CA ASP A 173 -3.17 -14.18 4.26
C ASP A 173 -4.46 -14.29 3.40
N ASN A 174 -4.88 -15.51 3.08
CA ASN A 174 -6.19 -15.82 2.52
C ASN A 174 -6.90 -16.95 3.28
N SER A 175 -8.20 -17.12 3.06
CA SER A 175 -9.01 -18.13 3.76
C SER A 175 -8.59 -19.59 3.50
N ASP A 176 -7.89 -19.89 2.40
CA ASP A 176 -7.37 -21.23 2.08
C ASP A 176 -6.03 -21.53 2.76
N GLN A 177 -5.34 -20.53 3.32
CA GLN A 177 -4.03 -20.64 3.96
C GLN A 177 -2.98 -21.40 3.12
N ASN A 178 -3.04 -21.19 1.79
CA ASN A 178 -2.22 -21.94 0.83
C ASN A 178 -0.90 -21.23 0.46
N GLY A 179 -0.65 -20.07 1.05
CA GLY A 179 0.54 -19.25 0.82
C GLY A 179 0.55 -18.45 -0.48
N TRP A 180 -0.56 -18.39 -1.23
CA TRP A 180 -0.66 -17.63 -2.48
C TRP A 180 -1.43 -16.31 -2.29
N ALA A 181 -0.71 -15.20 -2.34
CA ALA A 181 -1.28 -13.89 -2.62
C ALA A 181 -1.75 -13.85 -4.08
N ALA A 182 -2.94 -13.30 -4.33
CA ALA A 182 -3.37 -13.02 -5.69
C ALA A 182 -4.42 -11.90 -5.72
N ILE A 183 -4.31 -11.04 -6.73
CA ILE A 183 -5.24 -9.95 -7.00
C ILE A 183 -5.57 -9.99 -8.49
N ASN A 184 -6.86 -10.03 -8.83
CA ASN A 184 -7.30 -10.03 -10.22
C ASN A 184 -7.32 -8.61 -10.78
N GLU A 185 -7.93 -7.65 -10.08
CA GLU A 185 -7.92 -6.24 -10.50
C GLU A 185 -7.90 -5.30 -9.29
N VAL A 186 -7.33 -4.11 -9.47
CA VAL A 186 -7.32 -2.99 -8.52
C VAL A 186 -7.73 -1.72 -9.24
N ASP A 187 -8.88 -1.15 -8.85
CA ASP A 187 -9.27 0.20 -9.24
C ASP A 187 -9.09 1.16 -8.07
N ILE A 188 -8.44 2.29 -8.32
CA ILE A 188 -8.22 3.35 -7.33
C ILE A 188 -8.84 4.62 -7.87
N GLU A 189 -9.84 5.12 -7.15
CA GLU A 189 -10.56 6.33 -7.49
C GLU A 189 -10.03 7.52 -6.68
N GLY A 190 -9.95 8.66 -7.33
CA GLY A 190 -9.48 9.88 -6.71
C GLY A 190 -9.35 11.01 -7.71
N PHE A 191 -9.09 12.19 -7.18
CA PHE A 191 -8.83 13.39 -7.96
C PHE A 191 -7.69 14.16 -7.32
N ARG A 192 -7.15 15.14 -8.03
CA ARG A 192 -6.20 16.08 -7.44
C ARG A 192 -6.43 17.48 -7.97
N PHE A 193 -6.02 18.45 -7.16
CA PHE A 193 -5.65 19.75 -7.69
C PHE A 193 -4.22 19.60 -8.20
N GLY A 194 -4.01 19.77 -9.51
CA GLY A 194 -2.68 19.79 -10.10
C GLY A 194 -1.94 21.07 -9.70
N ASP A 195 -1.33 21.73 -10.68
CA ASP A 195 -0.79 23.07 -10.47
C ASP A 195 -1.93 24.11 -10.53
N SER A 196 -2.81 24.08 -9.53
CA SER A 196 -3.91 25.03 -9.40
C SER A 196 -3.38 26.47 -9.37
N ASP A 197 -4.11 27.38 -10.01
CA ASP A 197 -3.80 28.81 -9.93
C ASP A 197 -4.24 29.43 -8.59
N TYR A 198 -4.86 28.64 -7.72
CA TYR A 198 -5.39 29.05 -6.42
C TYR A 198 -4.65 28.39 -5.26
N ASP A 199 -4.73 29.01 -4.08
CA ASP A 199 -4.24 28.43 -2.83
C ASP A 199 -5.30 27.45 -2.29
N VAL A 200 -5.04 26.15 -2.47
CA VAL A 200 -5.92 25.05 -2.08
C VAL A 200 -5.45 24.47 -0.74
N ASP A 201 -6.25 24.70 0.29
CA ASP A 201 -6.09 24.10 1.61
C ASP A 201 -6.97 22.85 1.70
N LEU A 202 -6.35 21.69 1.43
CA LEU A 202 -7.05 20.40 1.43
C LEU A 202 -7.52 19.99 2.84
N GLU A 203 -6.74 20.33 3.87
CA GLU A 203 -7.03 19.98 5.27
C GLU A 203 -8.27 20.74 5.77
N ASN A 204 -8.31 22.05 5.54
CA ASN A 204 -9.43 22.89 5.96
C ASN A 204 -10.53 23.00 4.91
N LYS A 205 -10.39 22.30 3.77
CA LYS A 205 -11.30 22.32 2.61
C LYS A 205 -11.65 23.73 2.15
N ARG A 206 -10.61 24.54 1.89
CA ARG A 206 -10.76 25.94 1.45
C ARG A 206 -9.95 26.22 0.19
N ILE A 207 -10.47 27.08 -0.67
CA ILE A 207 -9.76 27.57 -1.85
C ILE A 207 -9.75 29.09 -1.78
N LYS A 208 -8.57 29.71 -1.70
CA LYS A 208 -8.46 31.17 -1.70
C LYS A 208 -8.32 31.71 -3.11
N VAL A 209 -9.12 32.71 -3.42
CA VAL A 209 -9.16 33.39 -4.72
C VAL A 209 -9.00 34.90 -4.49
N SER A 210 -8.16 35.55 -5.30
CA SER A 210 -7.85 36.98 -5.16
C SER A 210 -8.95 37.93 -5.67
N GLU A 211 -9.76 37.48 -6.62
CA GLU A 211 -10.87 38.27 -7.15
C GLU A 211 -11.95 37.36 -7.75
N PRO A 212 -13.25 37.74 -7.68
CA PRO A 212 -14.33 37.00 -8.33
C PRO A 212 -14.09 36.77 -9.83
N CYS A 213 -14.30 35.54 -10.27
CA CYS A 213 -14.32 35.19 -11.69
C CYS A 213 -15.52 34.31 -12.03
N ASP A 214 -15.76 34.13 -13.32
CA ASP A 214 -16.84 33.31 -13.85
C ASP A 214 -16.62 31.84 -13.43
N VAL A 215 -17.69 31.10 -13.11
CA VAL A 215 -17.62 29.73 -12.56
C VAL A 215 -16.76 28.78 -13.41
N ASP A 216 -16.95 28.80 -14.73
CA ASP A 216 -16.17 27.96 -15.65
C ASP A 216 -14.67 28.30 -15.63
N THR A 217 -14.34 29.58 -15.47
CA THR A 217 -12.96 30.04 -15.35
C THR A 217 -12.36 29.57 -14.03
N PHE A 218 -13.11 29.67 -12.93
CA PHE A 218 -12.70 29.17 -11.63
C PHE A 218 -12.40 27.65 -11.68
N ILE A 219 -13.33 26.83 -12.17
CA ILE A 219 -13.15 25.37 -12.24
C ILE A 219 -11.95 25.02 -13.13
N LYS A 220 -11.79 25.67 -14.28
CA LYS A 220 -10.64 25.46 -15.17
C LYS A 220 -9.32 25.77 -14.47
N ASN A 221 -9.27 26.84 -13.69
CA ASN A 221 -8.07 27.29 -12.98
C ASN A 221 -7.77 26.47 -11.71
N CYS A 222 -8.74 25.69 -11.21
CA CYS A 222 -8.48 24.66 -10.19
C CYS A 222 -7.52 23.57 -10.71
N LYS A 223 -7.40 23.41 -12.04
CA LYS A 223 -6.53 22.41 -12.69
C LYS A 223 -6.73 21.01 -12.11
N LEU A 224 -7.99 20.60 -12.02
CA LEU A 224 -8.37 19.28 -11.54
C LEU A 224 -7.88 18.19 -12.49
N GLY A 225 -7.43 17.09 -11.92
CA GLY A 225 -7.09 15.84 -12.61
C GLY A 225 -7.62 14.63 -11.85
N GLY A 226 -7.56 13.45 -12.45
CA GLY A 226 -8.12 12.20 -11.95
C GLY A 226 -9.58 11.99 -12.38
N LEU A 227 -10.31 11.22 -11.58
CA LEU A 227 -11.74 10.97 -11.75
C LEU A 227 -12.53 12.09 -11.07
N TYR A 228 -13.13 13.00 -11.84
CA TYR A 228 -13.94 14.08 -11.28
C TYR A 228 -15.07 14.57 -12.19
N GLU A 229 -16.14 15.03 -11.55
CA GLU A 229 -17.09 16.01 -12.09
C GLU A 229 -17.04 17.23 -11.16
N ALA A 230 -16.91 18.45 -11.69
CA ALA A 230 -16.78 19.66 -10.88
C ALA A 230 -17.95 20.62 -11.13
N SER A 231 -18.44 21.24 -10.07
CA SER A 231 -19.46 22.30 -10.12
C SER A 231 -19.28 23.26 -8.95
N VAL A 232 -19.85 24.47 -9.04
CA VAL A 232 -19.90 25.41 -7.92
C VAL A 232 -21.34 25.59 -7.48
N LEU A 233 -21.59 25.47 -6.18
CA LEU A 233 -22.85 25.86 -5.55
C LEU A 233 -22.82 27.38 -5.37
N THR A 234 -23.51 28.08 -6.27
CA THR A 234 -23.64 29.54 -6.27
C THR A 234 -25.00 29.92 -6.86
N ASP A 235 -25.48 31.10 -6.50
CA ASP A 235 -26.69 31.75 -7.05
C ASP A 235 -26.36 32.85 -8.07
N GLU A 236 -25.07 33.05 -8.38
CA GLU A 236 -24.56 34.05 -9.32
C GLU A 236 -23.73 33.40 -10.45
N ASP A 237 -23.54 34.11 -11.56
CA ASP A 237 -22.70 33.62 -12.68
C ASP A 237 -21.19 33.67 -12.36
N LYS A 238 -20.82 34.34 -11.27
CA LYS A 238 -19.46 34.49 -10.76
C LYS A 238 -19.36 33.93 -9.36
N ILE A 239 -18.19 33.39 -9.04
CA ILE A 239 -17.90 32.94 -7.68
C ILE A 239 -17.86 34.12 -6.71
N LYS A 240 -18.38 33.92 -5.50
CA LYS A 240 -18.27 34.86 -4.39
C LYS A 240 -17.76 34.17 -3.12
N ASP A 241 -17.40 34.99 -2.15
CA ASP A 241 -16.98 34.51 -0.84
C ASP A 241 -18.09 33.65 -0.20
N GLY A 242 -17.72 32.45 0.24
CA GLY A 242 -18.64 31.48 0.83
C GLY A 242 -19.30 30.50 -0.14
N ASP A 243 -19.14 30.68 -1.46
CA ASP A 243 -19.55 29.66 -2.44
C ASP A 243 -18.76 28.36 -2.23
N VAL A 244 -19.26 27.25 -2.77
CA VAL A 244 -18.67 25.92 -2.56
C VAL A 244 -18.34 25.25 -3.89
N LEU A 245 -17.08 24.90 -4.10
CA LEU A 245 -16.69 23.95 -5.14
C LEU A 245 -17.09 22.55 -4.68
N VAL A 246 -17.86 21.84 -5.50
CA VAL A 246 -18.17 20.42 -5.34
C VAL A 246 -17.38 19.66 -6.40
N VAL A 247 -16.47 18.80 -5.95
CA VAL A 247 -15.78 17.81 -6.78
C VAL A 247 -16.38 16.46 -6.47
N LYS A 248 -17.09 15.88 -7.43
CA LYS A 248 -17.68 14.55 -7.33
C LYS A 248 -16.74 13.52 -7.95
N CYS A 249 -16.28 12.56 -7.17
CA CYS A 249 -15.42 11.46 -7.57
C CYS A 249 -16.21 10.16 -7.41
N GLY A 250 -16.61 9.55 -8.52
CA GLY A 250 -17.58 8.45 -8.50
C GLY A 250 -18.92 8.89 -7.89
N ASP A 251 -19.30 8.28 -6.78
CA ASP A 251 -20.49 8.58 -5.97
C ASP A 251 -20.18 9.43 -4.72
N VAL A 252 -18.93 9.86 -4.52
CA VAL A 252 -18.49 10.64 -3.37
C VAL A 252 -18.35 12.12 -3.73
N ASN A 253 -18.90 13.01 -2.91
CA ASN A 253 -18.74 14.47 -3.07
C ASN A 253 -17.68 15.02 -2.10
N PHE A 254 -16.79 15.86 -2.63
CA PHE A 254 -15.83 16.66 -1.90
C PHE A 254 -16.16 18.13 -2.03
N GLU A 255 -16.35 18.80 -0.91
CA GLU A 255 -16.79 20.19 -0.87
C GLU A 255 -15.68 21.10 -0.35
N TYR A 256 -15.39 22.19 -1.06
CA TYR A 256 -14.38 23.17 -0.71
C TYR A 256 -14.99 24.58 -0.69
N VAL A 257 -14.87 25.28 0.44
CA VAL A 257 -15.36 26.66 0.58
C VAL A 257 -14.43 27.61 -0.15
N ILE A 258 -14.98 28.39 -1.06
CA ILE A 258 -14.29 29.45 -1.78
C ILE A 258 -14.20 30.68 -0.87
N VAL A 259 -12.99 31.18 -0.69
CA VAL A 259 -12.71 32.37 0.11
C VAL A 259 -12.17 33.45 -0.81
N VAL A 260 -12.89 34.55 -0.97
CA VAL A 260 -12.50 35.65 -1.86
C VAL A 260 -11.93 36.79 -1.03
N ASN A 261 -10.65 37.12 -1.23
CA ASN A 261 -9.91 38.15 -0.47
C ASN A 261 -9.18 39.12 -1.37
#